data_AF-A1SZ88-F1
#
_entry.id   AF-A1SZ88-F1
#
_cell.length_a   1.000
_cell.length_b   1.000
_cell.length_c   1.000
_cell.angle_alpha   90.00
_cell.angle_beta   90.00
_cell.angle_gamma   90.00
#
_symmetry.space_group_name_H-M   'P 1'
#
loop_
_entity.id
_entity.type
_entity.pdbx_description
1 polymer ?
#
loop_
_entity_poly.entity_id
_entity_poly.type
_entity_poly.pdbx_seq_one_letter_code
_entity_poly.pdbx_strand_id
1 'polypeptide(L)'
;MMRMPDLMCDEHLYSGFIRGRFLSGQMHLSVKRFFDLNNIKYHLLRSQVPLCSNLRSVVEAMASEKTEQFALRLAHTPFAPWLLSSEDGMLPEDLTAAGNRNNLEENPYSVDRRWKFCPECAIGERKRLGFSFWHASHQLLGARICPTHQVALHSHDELRYLNFTLPYHWLGKSEALSCTAWQLEWQAFIYAVSSAIEADIEWATRVKIAIREELNITDGVKQSDKVTFDKLFEIMKSDLGQDCLVGLFTAFAPHRKIRTNILWVTLSGHSQAKGLRHPLYWLVIIFWLRDKLPECSELL
;
A
#
# COMPACT_ATOMS: atom_id res chain seq x y z
N MET A 1 25.68 -3.03 -17.08
CA MET A 1 24.73 -2.93 -15.95
C MET A 1 24.23 -1.50 -15.90
N MET A 2 22.91 -1.30 -15.86
CA MET A 2 22.30 0.03 -15.76
C MET A 2 22.59 0.64 -14.40
N ARG A 3 23.12 1.87 -14.38
CA ARG A 3 23.16 2.66 -13.15
C ARG A 3 21.75 3.19 -12.88
N MET A 4 21.22 2.89 -11.70
CA MET A 4 19.93 3.41 -11.27
C MET A 4 20.06 4.92 -10.98
N PRO A 5 19.13 5.75 -11.43
CA PRO A 5 19.15 7.18 -11.11
C PRO A 5 18.78 7.38 -9.65
N ASP A 6 19.20 8.52 -9.10
CA ASP A 6 18.73 8.98 -7.80
C ASP A 6 17.20 9.18 -7.87
N LEU A 7 16.51 8.68 -6.84
CA LEU A 7 15.06 8.79 -6.72
C LEU A 7 14.68 10.19 -6.23
N MET A 8 13.64 10.76 -6.82
CA MET A 8 13.04 11.99 -6.32
C MET A 8 12.26 11.73 -5.02
N CYS A 9 12.03 12.78 -4.24
CA CYS A 9 11.12 12.71 -3.10
C CYS A 9 9.74 12.19 -3.55
N ASP A 10 9.20 11.21 -2.84
CA ASP A 10 7.95 10.51 -3.14
C ASP A 10 7.95 9.77 -4.51
N GLU A 11 9.09 9.63 -5.20
CA GLU A 11 9.15 8.84 -6.42
C GLU A 11 9.04 7.35 -6.13
N HIS A 12 8.09 6.67 -6.74
CA HIS A 12 7.98 5.22 -6.63
C HIS A 12 9.20 4.55 -7.28
N LEU A 13 9.73 3.52 -6.64
CA LEU A 13 10.94 2.79 -7.05
C LEU A 13 10.88 2.29 -8.51
N TYR A 14 9.74 1.74 -8.96
CA TYR A 14 9.55 1.38 -10.37
C TYR A 14 9.56 2.57 -11.35
N SER A 15 9.21 3.78 -10.92
CA SER A 15 9.40 4.99 -11.74
C SER A 15 10.88 5.27 -11.97
N GLY A 16 11.70 5.22 -10.91
CA GLY A 16 13.15 5.34 -11.02
C GLY A 16 13.76 4.25 -11.90
N PHE A 17 13.27 3.01 -11.78
CA PHE A 17 13.67 1.89 -12.63
C PHE A 17 13.38 2.14 -14.12
N ILE A 18 12.20 2.68 -14.44
CA ILE A 18 11.80 3.04 -15.80
C ILE A 18 12.66 4.19 -16.32
N ARG A 19 12.92 5.21 -15.50
CA ARG A 19 13.80 6.32 -15.86
C ARG A 19 15.22 5.85 -16.12
N GLY A 20 15.76 4.95 -15.30
CA GLY A 20 17.06 4.33 -15.53
C GLY A 20 17.13 3.68 -16.91
N ARG A 21 16.05 2.99 -17.33
CA ARG A 21 15.97 2.38 -18.65
C ARG A 21 16.03 3.44 -19.77
N PHE A 22 15.38 4.58 -19.59
CA PHE A 22 15.42 5.70 -20.55
C PHE A 22 16.81 6.35 -20.60
N LEU A 23 17.37 6.68 -19.44
CA LEU A 23 18.67 7.35 -19.32
C LEU A 23 19.84 6.50 -19.82
N SER A 24 19.73 5.17 -19.72
CA SER A 24 20.74 4.24 -20.24
C SER A 24 20.57 3.89 -21.72
N GLY A 25 19.60 4.48 -22.44
CA GLY A 25 19.32 4.17 -23.85
C GLY A 25 18.72 2.77 -24.08
N GLN A 26 18.37 2.05 -23.02
CA GLN A 26 17.85 0.68 -23.07
C GLN A 26 16.35 0.60 -23.38
N MET A 27 15.73 1.72 -23.76
CA MET A 27 14.33 1.79 -24.17
C MET A 27 14.05 1.00 -25.46
N HIS A 28 15.04 0.84 -26.33
CA HIS A 28 14.93 0.08 -27.59
C HIS A 28 15.05 -1.44 -27.41
N LEU A 29 15.48 -1.90 -26.23
CA LEU A 29 15.53 -3.32 -25.94
C LEU A 29 14.13 -3.86 -25.68
N SER A 30 13.90 -5.14 -25.98
CA SER A 30 12.71 -5.82 -25.47
C SER A 30 12.73 -5.82 -23.94
N VAL A 31 11.55 -5.77 -23.31
CA VAL A 31 11.42 -5.75 -21.84
C VAL A 31 12.19 -6.92 -21.23
N LYS A 32 12.01 -8.14 -21.75
CA LYS A 32 12.70 -9.33 -21.26
C LYS A 32 14.23 -9.19 -21.31
N ARG A 33 14.77 -8.73 -22.45
CA ARG A 33 16.21 -8.51 -22.60
C ARG A 33 16.74 -7.43 -21.65
N PHE A 34 15.96 -6.39 -21.40
CA PHE A 34 16.31 -5.36 -20.42
C PHE A 34 16.43 -5.94 -19.00
N PHE A 35 15.49 -6.80 -18.58
CA PHE A 35 15.60 -7.49 -17.29
C PHE A 35 16.84 -8.40 -17.23
N ASP A 36 17.04 -9.22 -18.25
CA ASP A 36 18.17 -10.16 -18.33
C ASP A 36 19.53 -9.45 -18.27
N LEU A 37 19.73 -8.37 -19.03
CA LEU A 37 20.99 -7.60 -19.06
C LEU A 37 21.32 -6.89 -17.74
N ASN A 38 20.31 -6.67 -16.89
CA ASN A 38 20.47 -6.00 -15.61
C ASN A 38 20.43 -6.98 -14.43
N ASN A 39 20.43 -8.29 -14.68
CA ASN A 39 20.36 -9.35 -13.65
C ASN A 39 19.14 -9.21 -12.73
N ILE A 40 18.03 -8.69 -13.26
CA ILE A 40 16.76 -8.55 -12.53
C ILE A 40 15.79 -9.59 -13.07
N LYS A 41 15.09 -10.29 -12.18
CA LYS A 41 14.09 -11.28 -12.58
C LYS A 41 12.94 -10.59 -13.32
N TYR A 42 12.57 -11.07 -14.50
CA TYR A 42 11.42 -10.53 -15.24
C TYR A 42 10.12 -10.62 -14.43
N HIS A 43 9.38 -9.51 -14.36
CA HIS A 43 8.10 -9.44 -13.69
C HIS A 43 7.23 -8.27 -14.16
N LEU A 44 5.95 -8.31 -13.79
CA LEU A 44 5.01 -7.21 -13.97
C LEU A 44 5.17 -6.17 -12.85
N LEU A 45 5.23 -4.89 -13.23
CA LEU A 45 5.42 -3.77 -12.31
C LEU A 45 4.08 -3.38 -11.66
N ARG A 46 3.89 -3.77 -10.40
CA ARG A 46 2.65 -3.57 -9.64
C ARG A 46 2.86 -2.49 -8.57
N SER A 47 1.88 -1.61 -8.38
CA SER A 47 2.00 -0.43 -7.51
C SER A 47 1.91 -0.73 -6.00
N GLN A 48 1.16 -1.75 -5.60
CA GLN A 48 0.72 -1.96 -4.20
C GLN A 48 1.27 -3.22 -3.52
N VAL A 49 2.32 -3.85 -4.07
CA VAL A 49 2.90 -5.09 -3.53
C VAL A 49 4.37 -4.90 -3.11
N PRO A 50 4.63 -4.06 -2.11
CA PRO A 50 5.99 -3.68 -1.73
C PRO A 50 6.82 -4.87 -1.21
N LEU A 51 6.20 -5.94 -0.72
CA LEU A 51 6.92 -7.09 -0.17
C LEU A 51 7.06 -8.29 -1.12
N CYS A 52 6.72 -8.14 -2.40
CA CYS A 52 6.85 -9.26 -3.33
C CYS A 52 8.31 -9.55 -3.74
N SER A 53 8.59 -10.84 -4.04
CA SER A 53 9.91 -11.31 -4.48
C SER A 53 10.44 -10.58 -5.72
N ASN A 54 9.52 -10.08 -6.55
CA ASN A 54 9.80 -9.37 -7.79
C ASN A 54 10.39 -7.98 -7.52
N LEU A 55 9.74 -7.16 -6.68
CA LEU A 55 10.26 -5.85 -6.30
C LEU A 55 11.57 -5.97 -5.52
N ARG A 56 11.74 -7.05 -4.73
CA ARG A 56 13.01 -7.35 -4.06
C ARG A 56 14.20 -7.37 -5.01
N SER A 57 14.08 -8.00 -6.18
CA SER A 57 15.19 -8.01 -7.16
C SER A 57 15.57 -6.62 -7.69
N VAL A 58 14.63 -5.67 -7.71
CA VAL A 58 14.92 -4.28 -8.11
C VAL A 58 15.59 -3.52 -6.95
N VAL A 59 15.11 -3.73 -5.73
CA VAL A 59 15.69 -3.13 -4.52
C VAL A 59 17.13 -3.63 -4.28
N GLU A 60 17.38 -4.92 -4.43
CA GLU A 60 18.73 -5.51 -4.33
C GLU A 60 19.68 -4.98 -5.42
N ALA A 61 19.16 -4.57 -6.57
CA ALA A 61 19.93 -3.92 -7.64
C ALA A 61 20.22 -2.43 -7.36
N MET A 62 19.51 -1.81 -6.41
CA MET A 62 19.68 -0.41 -6.01
C MET A 62 20.51 -0.25 -4.74
N ALA A 63 20.38 -1.18 -3.79
CA ALA A 63 21.03 -1.13 -2.49
C ALA A 63 21.48 -2.53 -2.05
N SER A 64 22.72 -2.63 -1.56
CA SER A 64 23.29 -3.90 -1.08
C SER A 64 22.94 -4.16 0.40
N GLU A 65 22.88 -3.11 1.22
CA GLU A 65 22.67 -3.23 2.66
C GLU A 65 21.17 -3.32 3.01
N LYS A 66 20.78 -4.25 3.89
CA LYS A 66 19.37 -4.45 4.25
C LYS A 66 18.70 -3.20 4.83
N THR A 67 19.43 -2.42 5.62
CA THR A 67 18.92 -1.16 6.21
C THR A 67 18.57 -0.15 5.12
N GLU A 68 19.43 -0.03 4.10
CA GLU A 68 19.17 0.83 2.94
C GLU A 68 18.00 0.29 2.11
N GLN A 69 17.90 -1.03 1.92
CA GLN A 69 16.76 -1.65 1.26
C GLN A 69 15.44 -1.38 1.99
N PHE A 70 15.44 -1.42 3.33
CA PHE A 70 14.29 -1.06 4.15
C PHE A 70 13.90 0.41 3.96
N ALA A 71 14.88 1.32 4.06
CA ALA A 71 14.66 2.76 3.87
C ALA A 71 14.13 3.08 2.47
N LEU A 72 14.68 2.45 1.42
CA LEU A 72 14.19 2.59 0.05
C LEU A 72 12.74 2.15 -0.09
N ARG A 73 12.36 1.04 0.56
CA ARG A 73 10.96 0.58 0.53
C ARG A 73 10.04 1.54 1.24
N LEU A 74 10.44 2.00 2.42
CA LEU A 74 9.65 2.92 3.23
C LEU A 74 9.40 4.24 2.49
N ALA A 75 10.43 4.81 1.86
CA ALA A 75 10.35 6.10 1.18
C ALA A 75 9.77 6.04 -0.25
N HIS A 76 9.93 4.93 -0.97
CA HIS A 76 9.68 4.88 -2.43
C HIS A 76 8.68 3.80 -2.85
N THR A 77 7.86 3.30 -1.94
CA THR A 77 6.78 2.34 -2.21
C THR A 77 5.66 2.53 -1.18
N PRO A 78 4.45 1.98 -1.34
CA PRO A 78 3.41 2.05 -0.30
C PRO A 78 3.67 1.04 0.83
N PHE A 79 4.92 0.96 1.32
CA PHE A 79 5.36 -0.02 2.32
C PHE A 79 4.93 0.32 3.74
N ALA A 80 4.84 1.61 4.10
CA ALA A 80 4.56 2.02 5.47
C ALA A 80 3.35 1.30 6.11
N PRO A 81 2.15 1.22 5.49
CA PRO A 81 1.05 0.47 6.09
C PRO A 81 1.32 -1.02 6.34
N TRP A 82 2.25 -1.65 5.62
CA TRP A 82 2.60 -3.06 5.81
C TRP A 82 3.32 -3.32 7.14
N LEU A 83 3.88 -2.30 7.77
CA LEU A 83 4.45 -2.42 9.11
C LEU A 83 3.37 -2.74 10.16
N LEU A 84 2.11 -2.34 9.94
CA LEU A 84 0.98 -2.74 10.80
C LEU A 84 0.75 -4.26 10.79
N SER A 85 0.95 -4.89 9.63
CA SER A 85 0.75 -6.33 9.49
C SER A 85 1.89 -7.16 10.04
N SER A 86 3.02 -6.52 10.35
CA SER A 86 4.23 -7.20 10.76
C SER A 86 4.20 -7.54 12.24
N GLU A 87 5.00 -8.53 12.61
CA GLU A 87 5.34 -8.75 14.02
C GLU A 87 5.98 -7.47 14.59
N ASP A 88 5.83 -7.26 15.89
CA ASP A 88 6.21 -6.00 16.55
C ASP A 88 7.67 -5.64 16.23
N GLY A 89 7.86 -4.54 15.49
CA GLY A 89 9.17 -4.09 15.04
C GLY A 89 9.78 -4.91 13.89
N MET A 90 9.14 -4.95 12.71
CA MET A 90 9.76 -5.53 11.51
C MET A 90 11.14 -4.92 11.27
N LEU A 91 12.17 -5.73 11.47
CA LEU A 91 13.54 -5.29 11.24
C LEU A 91 13.92 -5.47 9.77
N PRO A 92 14.93 -4.75 9.27
CA PRO A 92 15.47 -4.93 7.93
C PRO A 92 15.77 -6.41 7.58
N GLU A 93 16.12 -7.22 8.57
CA GLU A 93 16.45 -8.64 8.44
C GLU A 93 15.24 -9.51 8.04
N ASP A 94 14.04 -9.14 8.50
CA ASP A 94 12.79 -9.89 8.36
C ASP A 94 12.18 -9.77 6.96
N LEU A 95 12.65 -8.80 6.17
CA LEU A 95 12.26 -8.59 4.77
C LEU A 95 12.48 -9.85 3.91
N THR A 96 13.45 -10.69 4.27
CA THR A 96 13.79 -11.91 3.51
C THR A 96 12.79 -13.05 3.71
N ALA A 97 12.21 -13.20 4.91
CA ALA A 97 11.21 -14.23 5.22
C ALA A 97 9.83 -13.89 4.64
N ALA A 98 9.47 -12.60 4.60
CA ALA A 98 8.23 -12.11 3.97
C ALA A 98 8.26 -12.17 2.42
N GLY A 99 9.45 -12.07 1.82
CA GLY A 99 9.67 -11.95 0.37
C GLY A 99 9.41 -13.20 -0.48
N ASN A 100 9.07 -14.36 0.10
CA ASN A 100 8.80 -15.61 -0.64
C ASN A 100 7.34 -15.76 -1.12
N ARG A 101 6.49 -14.76 -0.89
CA ARG A 101 5.06 -14.81 -1.29
C ARG A 101 4.85 -14.05 -2.57
N ASN A 102 4.65 -14.78 -3.67
CA ASN A 102 4.40 -14.17 -4.98
C ASN A 102 3.00 -13.54 -5.12
N ASN A 103 2.07 -13.85 -4.21
CA ASN A 103 0.69 -13.36 -4.26
C ASN A 103 0.25 -12.88 -2.87
N LEU A 104 0.49 -11.60 -2.58
CA LEU A 104 -0.28 -10.90 -1.55
C LEU A 104 -1.73 -10.89 -2.05
N GLU A 105 -2.59 -11.62 -1.37
CA GLU A 105 -3.97 -11.98 -1.73
C GLU A 105 -4.67 -10.99 -2.67
N GLU A 106 -4.77 -11.32 -3.96
CA GLU A 106 -5.34 -10.39 -4.94
C GLU A 106 -6.88 -10.45 -5.03
N ASN A 107 -7.56 -11.42 -4.45
CA ASN A 107 -9.00 -11.57 -4.64
C ASN A 107 -9.92 -11.00 -3.54
N PRO A 108 -9.50 -10.82 -2.27
CA PRO A 108 -10.42 -10.38 -1.22
C PRO A 108 -10.62 -8.85 -1.14
N TYR A 109 -9.84 -8.04 -1.87
CA TYR A 109 -9.86 -6.56 -1.72
C TYR A 109 -10.47 -5.84 -2.93
N SER A 110 -11.37 -4.90 -2.67
CA SER A 110 -12.08 -4.09 -3.67
C SER A 110 -11.33 -2.79 -4.05
N VAL A 111 -10.22 -2.49 -3.37
CA VAL A 111 -9.42 -1.29 -3.63
C VAL A 111 -8.82 -1.28 -5.04
N ASP A 112 -8.79 -0.11 -5.68
CA ASP A 112 -8.16 0.07 -6.99
C ASP A 112 -6.65 -0.13 -6.90
N ARG A 113 -6.12 -0.98 -7.78
CA ARG A 113 -4.71 -1.39 -7.83
C ARG A 113 -4.02 -0.99 -9.12
N ARG A 114 -4.74 -0.30 -10.00
CA ARG A 114 -4.13 0.33 -11.16
C ARG A 114 -3.16 1.41 -10.65
N TRP A 115 -2.14 1.70 -11.45
CA TRP A 115 -1.26 2.82 -11.21
C TRP A 115 -2.05 4.12 -11.31
N LYS A 116 -1.81 5.02 -10.35
CA LYS A 116 -2.54 6.28 -10.22
C LYS A 116 -1.58 7.44 -10.31
N PHE A 117 -2.02 8.55 -10.88
CA PHE A 117 -1.22 9.77 -10.93
C PHE A 117 -2.08 11.03 -10.82
N CYS A 118 -1.47 12.13 -10.39
CA CYS A 118 -2.10 13.44 -10.43
C CYS A 118 -1.70 14.16 -11.74
N PRO A 119 -2.65 14.65 -12.56
CA PRO A 119 -2.33 15.41 -13.76
C PRO A 119 -1.51 16.67 -13.46
N GLU A 120 -1.77 17.36 -12.34
CA GLU A 120 -1.05 18.56 -11.95
C GLU A 120 0.41 18.27 -11.59
N CYS A 121 0.66 17.21 -10.79
CA CYS A 121 2.04 16.71 -10.56
C CYS A 121 2.74 16.46 -11.90
N ALA A 122 2.11 15.69 -12.79
CA ALA A 122 2.74 15.28 -14.04
C ALA A 122 3.07 16.47 -14.96
N ILE A 123 2.19 17.48 -15.04
CA ILE A 123 2.40 18.70 -15.83
C ILE A 123 3.51 19.56 -15.19
N GLY A 124 3.44 19.79 -13.88
CA GLY A 124 4.39 20.62 -13.15
C GLY A 124 5.80 20.04 -13.17
N GLU A 125 5.93 18.73 -12.93
CA GLU A 125 7.19 18.01 -13.00
C GLU A 125 7.77 18.02 -14.40
N ARG A 126 6.97 17.74 -15.43
CA ARG A 126 7.46 17.76 -16.81
C ARG A 126 7.98 19.15 -17.19
N LYS A 127 7.32 20.22 -16.74
CA LYS A 127 7.77 21.60 -16.97
C LYS A 127 9.08 21.91 -16.23
N ARG A 128 9.25 21.42 -15.01
CA ARG A 128 10.40 21.73 -14.13
C ARG A 128 11.62 20.84 -14.36
N LEU A 129 11.40 19.55 -14.55
CA LEU A 129 12.41 18.49 -14.58
C LEU A 129 12.63 17.90 -15.99
N GLY A 130 11.72 18.18 -16.94
CA GLY A 130 11.72 17.57 -18.26
C GLY A 130 11.07 16.17 -18.31
N PHE A 131 10.67 15.62 -17.16
CA PHE A 131 9.95 14.36 -17.04
C PHE A 131 8.98 14.41 -15.85
N SER A 132 8.02 13.49 -15.81
CA SER A 132 7.18 13.24 -14.63
C SER A 132 7.48 11.86 -14.06
N PHE A 133 7.12 11.61 -12.81
CA PHE A 133 7.34 10.31 -12.17
C PHE A 133 6.12 9.80 -11.41
N TRP A 134 6.02 8.48 -11.25
CA TRP A 134 4.94 7.90 -10.46
C TRP A 134 5.22 8.13 -8.99
N HIS A 135 4.28 8.75 -8.27
CA HIS A 135 4.41 8.97 -6.83
C HIS A 135 4.09 7.71 -6.04
N ALA A 136 4.83 7.45 -4.96
CA ALA A 136 4.56 6.36 -4.02
C ALA A 136 3.28 6.62 -3.22
N SER A 137 3.07 7.85 -2.75
CA SER A 137 1.88 8.32 -2.04
C SER A 137 0.58 8.08 -2.84
N HIS A 138 0.60 8.31 -4.15
CA HIS A 138 -0.54 8.03 -5.03
C HIS A 138 -0.89 6.53 -5.09
N GLN A 139 0.05 5.64 -4.74
CA GLN A 139 -0.16 4.20 -4.77
C GLN A 139 -0.66 3.62 -3.45
N LEU A 140 -0.85 4.42 -2.39
CA LEU A 140 -1.42 3.95 -1.14
C LEU A 140 -2.80 3.28 -1.33
N LEU A 141 -3.15 2.41 -0.38
CA LEU A 141 -4.36 1.59 -0.42
C LEU A 141 -5.61 2.46 -0.35
N GLY A 142 -6.42 2.43 -1.40
CA GLY A 142 -7.62 3.26 -1.49
C GLY A 142 -7.36 4.75 -1.79
N ALA A 143 -6.11 5.15 -2.07
CA ALA A 143 -5.79 6.50 -2.51
C ALA A 143 -6.51 6.82 -3.84
N ARG A 144 -7.18 7.96 -3.89
CA ARG A 144 -8.00 8.48 -4.98
C ARG A 144 -7.88 9.99 -5.14
N ILE A 145 -7.30 10.71 -4.17
CA ILE A 145 -7.06 12.16 -4.23
C ILE A 145 -5.57 12.41 -4.01
N CYS A 146 -4.99 13.34 -4.78
CA CYS A 146 -3.61 13.75 -4.59
C CYS A 146 -3.45 14.49 -3.25
N PRO A 147 -2.51 14.09 -2.37
CA PRO A 147 -2.32 14.78 -1.09
C PRO A 147 -1.77 16.20 -1.26
N THR A 148 -1.08 16.47 -2.36
CA THR A 148 -0.46 17.78 -2.63
C THR A 148 -1.44 18.75 -3.30
N HIS A 149 -2.11 18.30 -4.37
CA HIS A 149 -2.96 19.17 -5.19
C HIS A 149 -4.45 19.08 -4.83
N GLN A 150 -4.84 18.14 -3.96
CA GLN A 150 -6.23 17.95 -3.52
C GLN A 150 -7.23 17.72 -4.67
N VAL A 151 -6.75 17.20 -5.80
CA VAL A 151 -7.55 16.80 -6.96
C VAL A 151 -7.62 15.28 -7.09
N ALA A 152 -8.66 14.78 -7.76
CA ALA A 152 -8.79 13.36 -8.05
C ALA A 152 -7.55 12.83 -8.79
N LEU A 153 -7.05 11.68 -8.35
CA LEU A 153 -6.05 10.93 -9.07
C LEU A 153 -6.68 10.33 -10.32
N HIS A 154 -5.89 10.23 -11.38
CA HIS A 154 -6.28 9.63 -12.64
C HIS A 154 -5.72 8.22 -12.77
N SER A 155 -6.46 7.37 -13.48
CA SER A 155 -6.05 6.01 -13.83
C SER A 155 -6.62 5.58 -15.19
N HIS A 156 -6.21 4.42 -15.68
CA HIS A 156 -6.66 3.81 -16.93
C HIS A 156 -6.60 2.29 -16.81
N ASP A 157 -7.42 1.53 -17.54
CA ASP A 157 -7.48 0.07 -17.39
C ASP A 157 -6.16 -0.64 -17.74
N GLU A 158 -5.43 -0.10 -18.72
CA GLU A 158 -4.08 -0.57 -19.08
C GLU A 158 -3.04 -0.32 -17.97
N LEU A 159 -3.34 0.53 -16.98
CA LEU A 159 -2.46 0.80 -15.84
C LEU A 159 -2.58 -0.24 -14.72
N ARG A 160 -3.23 -1.40 -14.95
CA ARG A 160 -3.16 -2.53 -14.00
C ARG A 160 -1.71 -2.98 -13.77
N TYR A 161 -0.88 -2.94 -14.80
CA TYR A 161 0.55 -3.23 -14.74
C TYR A 161 1.30 -2.14 -15.50
N LEU A 162 2.37 -1.59 -14.91
CA LEU A 162 3.08 -0.52 -15.58
C LEU A 162 3.96 -1.07 -16.71
N ASN A 163 3.68 -0.66 -17.94
CA ASN A 163 4.44 -1.06 -19.13
C ASN A 163 5.52 -0.04 -19.49
N PHE A 164 6.42 0.25 -18.55
CA PHE A 164 7.55 1.18 -18.75
C PHE A 164 7.16 2.57 -19.27
N THR A 165 6.00 3.07 -18.86
CA THR A 165 5.55 4.44 -19.13
C THR A 165 5.69 5.31 -17.90
N LEU A 166 5.85 6.61 -18.11
CA LEU A 166 5.76 7.65 -17.08
C LEU A 166 4.39 8.35 -17.11
N PRO A 167 3.95 9.01 -16.01
CA PRO A 167 2.60 9.57 -15.92
C PRO A 167 2.20 10.50 -17.06
N TYR A 168 3.11 11.36 -17.55
CA TYR A 168 2.80 12.31 -18.61
C TYR A 168 2.32 11.64 -19.92
N HIS A 169 2.66 10.37 -20.17
CA HIS A 169 2.19 9.64 -21.36
C HIS A 169 0.68 9.33 -21.33
N TRP A 170 0.07 9.47 -20.14
CA TRP A 170 -1.33 9.19 -19.86
C TRP A 170 -2.19 10.45 -19.75
N LEU A 171 -1.59 11.64 -19.82
CA LEU A 171 -2.34 12.90 -19.90
C LEU A 171 -3.28 12.85 -21.11
N GLY A 172 -4.57 13.12 -20.87
CA GLY A 172 -5.62 13.06 -21.88
C GLY A 172 -6.10 11.66 -22.28
N LYS A 173 -5.53 10.59 -21.70
CA LYS A 173 -5.96 9.20 -21.92
C LYS A 173 -6.57 8.54 -20.68
N SER A 174 -6.25 9.06 -19.51
CA SER A 174 -6.72 8.56 -18.22
C SER A 174 -7.96 9.31 -17.74
N GLU A 175 -8.70 8.67 -16.85
CA GLU A 175 -9.92 9.20 -16.25
C GLU A 175 -9.70 9.50 -14.76
N ALA A 176 -10.36 10.55 -14.28
CA ALA A 176 -10.38 10.89 -12.86
C ALA A 176 -11.12 9.81 -12.07
N LEU A 177 -10.54 9.38 -10.96
CA LEU A 177 -11.20 8.47 -10.02
C LEU A 177 -12.30 9.22 -9.26
N SER A 178 -13.48 8.61 -9.18
CA SER A 178 -14.58 9.12 -8.35
C SER A 178 -14.37 8.78 -6.88
N CYS A 179 -14.90 9.60 -5.97
CA CYS A 179 -14.94 9.31 -4.53
C CYS A 179 -16.39 9.33 -4.02
N THR A 180 -16.73 8.36 -3.17
CA THR A 180 -17.90 8.43 -2.29
C THR A 180 -17.56 9.20 -1.01
N ALA A 181 -18.56 9.50 -0.17
CA ALA A 181 -18.36 10.25 1.07
C ALA A 181 -17.30 9.64 2.00
N TRP A 182 -17.44 8.35 2.33
CA TRP A 182 -16.44 7.66 3.19
C TRP A 182 -15.06 7.61 2.54
N GLN A 183 -14.98 7.58 1.20
CA GLN A 183 -13.70 7.57 0.50
C GLN A 183 -12.98 8.91 0.64
N LEU A 184 -13.71 10.03 0.76
CA LEU A 184 -13.11 11.34 1.03
C LEU A 184 -12.44 11.36 2.41
N GLU A 185 -13.14 10.89 3.45
CA GLU A 185 -12.57 10.75 4.79
C GLU A 185 -11.36 9.80 4.80
N TRP A 186 -11.46 8.70 4.05
CA TRP A 186 -10.36 7.74 3.91
C TRP A 186 -9.09 8.37 3.33
N GLN A 187 -9.19 9.41 2.49
CA GLN A 187 -8.01 10.03 1.87
C GLN A 187 -7.12 10.70 2.92
N ALA A 188 -7.69 11.60 3.73
CA ALA A 188 -6.92 12.26 4.80
C ALA A 188 -6.33 11.23 5.76
N PHE A 189 -7.16 10.26 6.17
CA PHE A 189 -6.75 9.17 7.05
C PHE A 189 -5.56 8.36 6.53
N ILE A 190 -5.60 7.85 5.29
CA ILE A 190 -4.55 6.94 4.80
C ILE A 190 -3.21 7.66 4.62
N TYR A 191 -3.24 8.94 4.25
CA TYR A 191 -2.04 9.76 4.16
C TYR A 191 -1.45 10.03 5.53
N ALA A 192 -2.29 10.43 6.50
CA ALA A 192 -1.84 10.70 7.86
C ALA A 192 -1.21 9.46 8.52
N VAL A 193 -1.85 8.29 8.39
CA VAL A 193 -1.30 7.03 8.90
C VAL A 193 0.03 6.66 8.23
N SER A 194 0.14 6.80 6.91
CA SER A 194 1.40 6.52 6.20
C SER A 194 2.51 7.45 6.70
N SER A 195 2.24 8.75 6.77
CA SER A 195 3.21 9.75 7.25
C SER A 195 3.60 9.54 8.71
N ALA A 196 2.67 9.12 9.57
CA ALA A 196 2.97 8.82 10.97
C ALA A 196 3.94 7.63 11.10
N ILE A 197 3.70 6.57 10.33
CA ILE A 197 4.58 5.39 10.30
C ILE A 197 5.95 5.72 9.68
N GLU A 198 5.99 6.54 8.63
CA GLU A 198 7.23 6.98 7.99
C GLU A 198 8.08 7.85 8.92
N ALA A 199 7.45 8.69 9.75
CA ALA A 199 8.11 9.52 10.74
C ALA A 199 8.57 8.72 11.97
N ASP A 200 7.78 7.73 12.38
CA ASP A 200 8.07 6.85 13.52
C ASP A 200 7.56 5.42 13.26
N ILE A 201 8.48 4.52 12.96
CA ILE A 201 8.15 3.11 12.68
C ILE A 201 7.53 2.39 13.88
N GLU A 202 7.77 2.86 15.11
CA GLU A 202 7.19 2.28 16.32
C GLU A 202 5.71 2.70 16.51
N TRP A 203 5.24 3.73 15.80
CA TRP A 203 3.84 4.13 15.78
C TRP A 203 2.92 2.94 15.45
N ALA A 204 3.35 2.10 14.50
CA ALA A 204 2.61 0.89 14.12
C ALA A 204 2.45 -0.11 15.28
N THR A 205 3.43 -0.21 16.18
CA THR A 205 3.34 -1.07 17.37
C THR A 205 2.44 -0.44 18.42
N ARG A 206 2.60 0.86 18.69
CA ARG A 206 1.78 1.57 19.69
C ARG A 206 0.30 1.55 19.35
N VAL A 207 -0.07 1.84 18.10
CA VAL A 207 -1.48 1.81 17.68
C VAL A 207 -2.10 0.40 17.80
N LYS A 208 -1.32 -0.66 17.57
CA LYS A 208 -1.80 -2.05 17.78
C LYS A 208 -2.11 -2.33 19.25
N ILE A 209 -1.29 -1.82 20.16
CA ILE A 209 -1.50 -1.94 21.61
C ILE A 209 -2.74 -1.15 22.00
N ALA A 210 -2.86 0.12 21.59
CA ALA A 210 -4.02 0.95 21.89
C ALA A 210 -5.34 0.37 21.37
N ILE A 211 -5.35 -0.26 20.18
CA ILE A 211 -6.53 -0.98 19.67
C ILE A 211 -6.92 -2.12 20.62
N ARG A 212 -5.96 -2.89 21.13
CA ARG A 212 -6.24 -4.00 22.05
C ARG A 212 -6.81 -3.49 23.37
N GLU A 213 -6.25 -2.41 23.90
CA GLU A 213 -6.70 -1.76 25.13
C GLU A 213 -8.12 -1.19 24.97
N GLU A 214 -8.37 -0.42 23.92
CA GLU A 214 -9.68 0.17 23.61
C GLU A 214 -10.77 -0.91 23.44
N LEU A 215 -10.44 -2.02 22.79
CA LEU A 215 -11.37 -3.14 22.61
C LEU A 215 -11.42 -4.11 23.79
N ASN A 216 -10.66 -3.87 24.86
CA ASN A 216 -10.53 -4.74 26.03
C ASN A 216 -10.15 -6.20 25.67
N ILE A 217 -9.24 -6.36 24.71
CA ILE A 217 -8.75 -7.67 24.23
C ILE A 217 -7.48 -8.05 24.99
N THR A 218 -7.56 -9.09 25.80
CA THR A 218 -6.40 -9.62 26.53
C THR A 218 -5.50 -10.48 25.64
N ASP A 219 -4.25 -10.64 26.05
CA ASP A 219 -3.36 -11.65 25.46
C ASP A 219 -3.89 -13.07 25.69
N GLY A 220 -3.60 -13.97 24.75
CA GLY A 220 -4.05 -15.36 24.83
C GLY A 220 -5.54 -15.57 24.55
N VAL A 221 -6.10 -14.83 23.59
CA VAL A 221 -7.48 -15.00 23.08
C VAL A 221 -7.79 -16.48 22.86
N LYS A 222 -8.92 -16.95 23.37
CA LYS A 222 -9.42 -18.33 23.21
C LYS A 222 -10.49 -18.40 22.12
N GLN A 223 -10.73 -19.61 21.60
CA GLN A 223 -11.81 -19.84 20.63
C GLN A 223 -13.20 -19.45 21.18
N SER A 224 -13.40 -19.56 22.49
CA SER A 224 -14.63 -19.13 23.19
C SER A 224 -14.91 -17.64 23.07
N ASP A 225 -13.86 -16.82 22.93
CA ASP A 225 -13.97 -15.36 22.91
C ASP A 225 -14.51 -14.86 21.57
N LYS A 226 -14.63 -15.75 20.58
CA LYS A 226 -15.21 -15.45 19.26
C LYS A 226 -16.58 -14.79 19.36
N VAL A 227 -17.40 -15.14 20.35
CA VAL A 227 -18.71 -14.51 20.57
C VAL A 227 -18.57 -13.01 20.86
N THR A 228 -17.54 -12.62 21.63
CA THR A 228 -17.23 -11.20 21.90
C THR A 228 -16.77 -10.49 20.64
N PHE A 229 -15.89 -11.13 19.85
CA PHE A 229 -15.46 -10.59 18.56
C PHE A 229 -16.60 -10.43 17.55
N ASP A 230 -17.55 -11.35 17.53
CA ASP A 230 -18.73 -11.25 16.65
C ASP A 230 -19.60 -10.06 17.06
N LYS A 231 -19.81 -9.82 18.37
CA LYS A 231 -20.51 -8.62 18.86
C LYS A 231 -19.80 -7.31 18.50
N LEU A 232 -18.49 -7.22 18.77
CA LEU A 232 -17.70 -6.04 18.42
C LEU A 232 -17.72 -5.78 16.90
N PHE A 233 -17.70 -6.85 16.12
CA PHE A 233 -17.73 -6.75 14.68
C PHE A 233 -19.09 -6.27 14.12
N GLU A 234 -20.20 -6.64 14.76
CA GLU A 234 -21.52 -6.05 14.41
C GLU A 234 -21.54 -4.54 14.65
N ILE A 235 -20.96 -4.06 15.75
CA ILE A 235 -20.83 -2.62 16.03
C ILE A 235 -19.98 -1.95 14.95
N MET A 236 -18.80 -2.49 14.66
CA MET A 236 -17.92 -2.00 13.59
C MET A 236 -18.62 -1.90 12.23
N LYS A 237 -19.43 -2.89 11.86
CA LYS A 237 -20.19 -2.85 10.60
C LYS A 237 -21.26 -1.77 10.60
N SER A 238 -21.93 -1.56 11.73
CA SER A 238 -22.94 -0.51 11.87
C SER A 238 -22.29 0.87 11.72
N ASP A 239 -21.15 1.09 12.38
CA ASP A 239 -20.47 2.38 12.41
C ASP A 239 -19.83 2.74 11.06
N LEU A 240 -19.11 1.79 10.43
CA LEU A 240 -18.46 2.02 9.13
C LEU A 240 -19.46 2.06 7.97
N GLY A 241 -20.60 1.41 8.12
CA GLY A 241 -21.58 1.25 7.06
C GLY A 241 -21.17 0.24 5.98
N GLN A 242 -22.17 -0.22 5.25
CA GLN A 242 -22.01 -1.26 4.22
C GLN A 242 -21.16 -0.80 3.03
N ASP A 243 -21.28 0.46 2.61
CA ASP A 243 -20.57 1.01 1.46
C ASP A 243 -19.05 1.06 1.67
N CYS A 244 -18.61 1.37 2.89
CA CYS A 244 -17.20 1.36 3.28
C CYS A 244 -16.63 -0.06 3.17
N LEU A 245 -17.29 -1.02 3.81
CA LEU A 245 -16.82 -2.41 3.84
C LEU A 245 -16.81 -3.06 2.45
N VAL A 246 -17.82 -2.83 1.62
CA VAL A 246 -17.86 -3.32 0.22
C VAL A 246 -16.74 -2.69 -0.61
N GLY A 247 -16.50 -1.40 -0.42
CA GLY A 247 -15.47 -0.67 -1.14
C GLY A 247 -14.03 -1.04 -0.75
N LEU A 248 -13.83 -1.59 0.45
CA LEU A 248 -12.54 -2.12 0.90
C LEU A 248 -12.37 -3.62 0.61
N PHE A 249 -13.41 -4.43 0.80
CA PHE A 249 -13.35 -5.89 0.76
C PHE A 249 -14.45 -6.52 -0.10
N THR A 250 -14.07 -7.39 -1.03
CA THR A 250 -15.01 -8.06 -1.94
C THR A 250 -15.93 -9.05 -1.21
N ALA A 251 -15.49 -9.56 -0.05
CA ALA A 251 -16.24 -10.48 0.80
C ALA A 251 -17.54 -9.88 1.36
N PHE A 252 -17.66 -8.55 1.38
CA PHE A 252 -18.84 -7.86 1.89
C PHE A 252 -19.85 -7.52 0.80
N ALA A 253 -19.56 -7.82 -0.47
CA ALA A 253 -20.49 -7.58 -1.56
C ALA A 253 -21.84 -8.28 -1.30
N PRO A 254 -22.98 -7.68 -1.71
CA PRO A 254 -24.32 -8.18 -1.35
C PRO A 254 -24.59 -9.66 -1.71
N HIS A 255 -23.93 -10.17 -2.75
CA HIS A 255 -24.09 -11.55 -3.23
C HIS A 255 -23.26 -12.59 -2.45
N ARG A 256 -22.40 -12.18 -1.52
CA ARG A 256 -21.53 -13.08 -0.73
C ARG A 256 -22.20 -13.49 0.58
N LYS A 257 -22.34 -14.80 0.79
CA LYS A 257 -22.98 -15.39 1.98
C LYS A 257 -22.05 -15.48 3.20
N ILE A 258 -20.75 -15.69 2.99
CA ILE A 258 -19.76 -15.82 4.06
C ILE A 258 -19.02 -14.50 4.18
N ARG A 259 -19.07 -13.90 5.36
CA ARG A 259 -18.35 -12.67 5.68
C ARG A 259 -17.25 -12.98 6.68
N THR A 260 -16.04 -12.53 6.38
CA THR A 260 -14.90 -12.65 7.28
C THR A 260 -15.07 -11.67 8.43
N ASN A 261 -15.02 -12.14 9.68
CA ASN A 261 -14.94 -11.25 10.83
C ASN A 261 -13.52 -10.63 10.87
N ILE A 262 -13.43 -9.35 10.52
CA ILE A 262 -12.17 -8.60 10.38
C ILE A 262 -11.42 -8.56 11.72
N LEU A 263 -12.13 -8.29 12.82
CA LEU A 263 -11.52 -8.21 14.16
C LEU A 263 -10.97 -9.57 14.59
N TRP A 264 -11.76 -10.64 14.43
CA TRP A 264 -11.33 -12.00 14.77
C TRP A 264 -10.08 -12.39 13.98
N VAL A 265 -10.10 -12.19 12.65
CA VAL A 265 -8.98 -12.59 11.79
C VAL A 265 -7.72 -11.79 12.09
N THR A 266 -7.86 -10.53 12.50
CA THR A 266 -6.72 -9.63 12.73
C THR A 266 -6.12 -9.78 14.13
N LEU A 267 -6.96 -9.85 15.17
CA LEU A 267 -6.53 -9.68 16.56
C LEU A 267 -6.47 -10.99 17.36
N SER A 268 -7.16 -12.06 16.94
CA SER A 268 -7.29 -13.29 17.75
C SER A 268 -6.04 -14.18 17.77
N GLY A 269 -5.11 -14.02 16.81
CA GLY A 269 -3.99 -14.94 16.62
C GLY A 269 -4.37 -16.34 16.07
N HIS A 270 -5.66 -16.72 16.06
CA HIS A 270 -6.14 -18.04 15.63
C HIS A 270 -6.23 -18.23 14.11
N SER A 271 -6.18 -17.15 13.34
CA SER A 271 -6.31 -17.26 11.89
C SER A 271 -5.03 -17.81 11.26
N GLN A 272 -5.07 -19.10 10.94
CA GLN A 272 -4.06 -20.02 10.37
C GLN A 272 -3.40 -19.63 9.03
N ALA A 273 -3.47 -18.37 8.59
CA ALA A 273 -2.62 -17.96 7.48
C ALA A 273 -1.21 -17.81 8.03
N LYS A 274 -0.36 -18.85 7.93
CA LYS A 274 1.09 -18.72 8.07
C LYS A 274 1.46 -17.57 7.15
N GLY A 275 1.71 -16.35 7.63
CA GLY A 275 1.96 -15.19 6.79
C GLY A 275 1.55 -13.81 7.25
N LEU A 276 2.22 -12.82 6.66
CA LEU A 276 1.88 -11.41 6.77
C LEU A 276 0.50 -11.15 6.15
N ARG A 277 -0.42 -10.59 6.94
CA ARG A 277 -1.74 -10.18 6.44
C ARG A 277 -1.63 -8.93 5.57
N HIS A 278 -2.60 -8.74 4.70
CA HIS A 278 -2.70 -7.46 4.00
C HIS A 278 -3.04 -6.34 4.99
N PRO A 279 -2.40 -5.17 4.93
CA PRO A 279 -2.54 -4.13 5.95
C PRO A 279 -3.92 -3.48 5.97
N LEU A 280 -4.73 -3.68 4.93
CA LEU A 280 -6.12 -3.23 4.91
C LEU A 280 -6.95 -3.74 6.09
N TYR A 281 -6.64 -4.93 6.63
CA TYR A 281 -7.28 -5.45 7.84
C TYR A 281 -7.01 -4.57 9.07
N TRP A 282 -5.79 -4.06 9.23
CA TRP A 282 -5.45 -3.14 10.30
C TRP A 282 -5.99 -1.74 10.03
N LEU A 283 -5.81 -1.24 8.81
CA LEU A 283 -6.24 0.11 8.42
C LEU A 283 -7.74 0.33 8.64
N VAL A 284 -8.59 -0.65 8.34
CA VAL A 284 -10.04 -0.51 8.55
C VAL A 284 -10.41 -0.50 10.04
N ILE A 285 -9.65 -1.18 10.90
CA ILE A 285 -9.85 -1.16 12.37
C ILE A 285 -9.41 0.20 12.92
N ILE A 286 -8.24 0.69 12.50
CA ILE A 286 -7.76 2.03 12.86
C ILE A 286 -8.77 3.08 12.38
N PHE A 287 -9.24 2.99 11.13
CA PHE A 287 -10.23 3.92 10.60
C PHE A 287 -11.54 3.92 11.41
N TRP A 288 -12.00 2.76 11.88
CA TRP A 288 -13.17 2.66 12.75
C TRP A 288 -12.95 3.29 14.12
N LEU A 289 -11.76 3.11 14.71
CA LEU A 289 -11.45 3.55 16.07
C LEU A 289 -10.70 4.89 16.13
N ARG A 290 -10.46 5.55 15.00
CA ARG A 290 -9.56 6.72 14.89
C ARG A 290 -9.84 7.84 15.90
N ASP A 291 -11.11 8.07 16.24
CA ASP A 291 -11.52 9.13 17.19
C ASP A 291 -11.36 8.71 18.67
N LYS A 292 -11.04 7.44 18.90
CA LYS A 292 -10.86 6.83 20.24
C LYS A 292 -9.41 6.47 20.54
N LEU A 293 -8.57 6.39 19.51
CA LEU A 293 -7.16 6.01 19.65
C LEU A 293 -6.30 7.25 19.96
N PRO A 294 -5.49 7.22 21.03
CA PRO A 294 -4.61 8.35 21.36
C PRO A 294 -3.59 8.61 20.23
N GLU A 295 -3.09 7.57 19.57
CA GLU A 295 -2.15 7.68 18.45
C GLU A 295 -2.73 8.35 17.21
N CYS A 296 -4.06 8.41 17.10
CA CYS A 296 -4.78 9.03 15.99
C CYS A 296 -5.27 10.44 16.31
N SER A 297 -5.19 10.88 17.58
CA SER A 297 -5.67 12.20 18.01
C SER A 297 -4.90 13.37 17.38
N GLU A 298 -3.68 13.11 16.88
CA GLU A 298 -2.84 14.09 16.19
C GLU A 298 -2.90 13.97 14.65
N LEU A 299 -3.65 12.99 14.11
CA LEU A 299 -3.65 12.66 12.69
C LEU A 299 -4.77 13.34 11.87
N LEU A 300 -5.79 13.90 12.52
CA LEU A 300 -7.02 14.42 11.89
C LEU A 300 -7.36 15.83 12.37
#